data_AF-A0A1J7CIF8-F1
#
_entry.id   AF-A0A1J7CIF8-F1
#
_cell.length_a   1.000
_cell.length_b   1.000
_cell.length_c   1.000
_cell.angle_alpha   90.00
_cell.angle_beta   90.00
_cell.angle_gamma   90.00
#
_symmetry.space_group_name_H-M   'P 1'
#
loop_
_entity.id
_entity.type
_entity.pdbx_description
1 polymer ?
#
loop_
_entity_poly.entity_id
_entity_poly.type
_entity_poly.pdbx_seq_one_letter_code
_entity_poly.pdbx_strand_id
1 'polypeptide(L)'
;MHRGSRIDAESGEGRLRYVVDATQTTGPDDARVLAPDQGRRLGTNRRLITLTTCSPHWGPSGRFIVFGHLVAVWARGGTGETSAYRIIA
;
A
#
# COMPACT_ATOMS: atom_id res chain seq x y z
N MET A 1 2.71 -3.16 -12.06
CA MET A 1 2.00 -3.87 -10.98
C MET A 1 0.55 -4.06 -11.37
N HIS A 2 -0.05 -5.18 -11.01
CA HIS A 2 -1.46 -5.47 -11.26
C HIS A 2 -2.16 -5.85 -9.95
N ARG A 3 -3.50 -5.85 -9.93
CA ARG A 3 -4.28 -6.33 -8.78
C ARG A 3 -3.82 -7.75 -8.40
N GLY A 4 -3.56 -7.98 -7.11
CA GLY A 4 -3.03 -9.25 -6.62
C GLY A 4 -1.50 -9.32 -6.52
N SER A 5 -0.76 -8.37 -7.12
CA SER A 5 0.69 -8.26 -6.91
C SER A 5 1.01 -8.06 -5.43
N ARG A 6 2.14 -8.62 -4.97
CA ARG A 6 2.61 -8.49 -3.59
C ARG A 6 3.60 -7.33 -3.45
N ILE A 7 3.52 -6.63 -2.32
CA ILE A 7 4.50 -5.64 -1.88
C ILE A 7 4.99 -6.10 -0.51
N ASP A 8 6.27 -6.41 -0.38
CA ASP A 8 6.89 -6.76 0.89
C ASP A 8 7.71 -5.56 1.39
N ALA A 9 7.52 -5.20 2.66
CA ALA A 9 8.26 -4.14 3.33
C ALA A 9 8.92 -4.71 4.59
N GLU A 10 10.18 -4.34 4.83
CA GLU A 10 10.96 -4.79 5.99
C GLU A 10 11.38 -3.59 6.83
N SER A 11 11.35 -3.76 8.15
CA SER A 11 11.80 -2.79 9.13
C SER A 11 12.56 -3.51 10.26
N GLY A 12 13.13 -2.74 11.19
CA GLY A 12 13.74 -3.31 12.41
C GLY A 12 12.73 -4.05 13.31
N GLU A 13 11.44 -3.89 13.08
CA GLU A 13 10.36 -4.57 13.81
C GLU A 13 9.92 -5.86 13.14
N GLY A 14 10.29 -6.09 11.88
CA GLY A 14 9.95 -7.30 11.13
C GLY A 14 9.51 -7.02 9.69
N ARG A 15 8.69 -7.93 9.15
CA ARG A 15 8.22 -7.88 7.75
C ARG A 15 6.72 -7.67 7.67
N LEU A 16 6.30 -6.91 6.66
CA LEU A 16 4.92 -6.61 6.32
C LEU A 16 4.67 -7.04 4.87
N ARG A 17 3.53 -7.67 4.60
CA ARG A 17 3.10 -7.97 3.23
C ARG A 17 1.78 -7.30 2.93
N TYR A 18 1.76 -6.60 1.80
CA TYR A 18 0.58 -5.98 1.22
C TYR A 18 0.23 -6.65 -0.11
N VAL A 19 -1.04 -6.57 -0.50
CA VAL A 19 -1.55 -6.96 -1.81
C VAL A 19 -2.09 -5.74 -2.54
N VAL A 20 -1.74 -5.59 -3.81
CA VAL A 20 -2.20 -4.50 -4.67
C VAL A 20 -3.69 -4.65 -4.97
N ASP A 21 -4.44 -3.58 -4.72
CA ASP A 21 -5.86 -3.47 -5.01
C ASP A 21 -6.12 -2.86 -6.38
N ALA A 22 -5.41 -1.78 -6.70
CA ALA A 22 -5.70 -0.92 -7.82
C ALA A 22 -4.50 -0.04 -8.18
N THR A 23 -4.56 0.52 -9.39
CA THR A 23 -3.60 1.51 -9.88
C THR A 23 -4.35 2.69 -10.46
N GLN A 24 -3.77 3.88 -10.40
CA GLN A 24 -4.37 5.12 -10.92
C GLN A 24 -3.29 6.01 -11.52
N THR A 25 -3.64 6.75 -12.58
CA THR A 25 -2.85 7.89 -13.04
C THR A 25 -3.55 9.17 -12.59
N THR A 26 -2.81 10.12 -12.00
CA THR A 26 -3.36 11.39 -11.50
C THR A 26 -2.41 12.56 -11.75
N GLY A 27 -2.86 13.77 -11.44
CA GLY A 27 -2.04 14.99 -11.44
C GLY A 27 -1.07 15.04 -10.26
N PRO A 28 0.04 15.79 -10.36
CA PRO A 28 1.01 15.93 -9.27
C PRO A 28 0.44 16.64 -8.03
N ASP A 29 -0.66 17.35 -8.17
CA ASP A 29 -1.38 18.10 -7.12
C ASP A 29 -2.40 17.27 -6.34
N ASP A 30 -2.69 16.04 -6.77
CA ASP A 30 -3.68 15.17 -6.12
C ASP A 30 -3.15 14.50 -4.85
N ALA A 31 -2.95 15.28 -3.78
CA ALA A 31 -2.47 14.78 -2.50
C ALA A 31 -3.44 13.82 -1.79
N ARG A 32 -4.71 13.74 -2.23
CA ARG A 32 -5.74 12.86 -1.63
C ARG A 32 -5.36 11.38 -1.69
N VAL A 33 -4.53 10.98 -2.67
CA VAL A 33 -4.03 9.60 -2.79
C VAL A 33 -3.12 9.17 -1.62
N LEU A 34 -2.65 10.14 -0.83
CA LEU A 34 -1.85 9.94 0.38
C LEU A 34 -2.65 10.08 1.68
N ALA A 35 -3.94 10.44 1.60
CA ALA A 35 -4.81 10.48 2.78
C ALA A 35 -4.92 9.08 3.42
N PRO A 36 -5.29 8.98 4.71
CA PRO A 36 -5.45 7.68 5.37
C PRO A 36 -6.41 6.71 4.67
N ASP A 37 -7.44 7.22 3.96
CA ASP A 37 -8.37 6.44 3.16
C ASP A 37 -8.00 6.39 1.65
N GLN A 38 -6.86 7.00 1.30
CA GLN A 38 -6.33 7.17 -0.06
C GLN A 38 -7.27 7.90 -1.01
N GLY A 39 -8.23 8.69 -0.49
CA GLY A 39 -9.29 9.31 -1.28
C GLY A 39 -10.29 8.30 -1.87
N ARG A 40 -10.27 7.06 -1.38
CA ARG A 40 -11.09 5.93 -1.88
C ARG A 40 -12.28 5.62 -0.97
N ARG A 41 -12.55 6.45 0.05
CA ARG A 41 -13.64 6.28 1.03
C ARG A 41 -13.58 4.89 1.70
N LEU A 42 -12.37 4.42 1.96
CA LEU A 42 -12.14 3.17 2.68
C LEU A 42 -12.34 3.42 4.18
N GLY A 43 -12.91 2.45 4.89
CA GLY A 43 -13.06 2.55 6.35
C GLY A 43 -11.71 2.72 7.06
N THR A 44 -11.72 3.41 8.20
CA THR A 44 -10.53 3.81 8.98
C THR A 44 -9.73 2.64 9.57
N ASN A 45 -10.30 1.43 9.57
CA ASN A 45 -9.70 0.25 10.21
C ASN A 45 -8.79 -0.56 9.27
N ARG A 46 -8.43 -0.01 8.09
CA ARG A 46 -7.58 -0.70 7.11
C ARG A 46 -6.14 -0.19 7.20
N ARG A 47 -5.20 -1.12 7.13
CA ARG A 47 -3.77 -0.81 6.99
C ARG A 47 -3.43 -0.83 5.50
N LEU A 48 -3.09 0.34 4.96
CA LEU A 48 -2.93 0.57 3.52
C LEU A 48 -1.49 0.94 3.18
N ILE A 49 -1.13 0.76 1.91
CA ILE A 49 0.12 1.26 1.33
C ILE A 49 -0.16 1.99 0.01
N THR A 50 0.53 3.10 -0.20
CA THR A 50 0.52 3.86 -1.46
C THR A 50 1.94 3.93 -2.01
N LEU A 51 2.17 3.47 -3.25
CA LEU A 51 3.41 3.74 -3.98
C LEU A 51 3.13 4.85 -5.00
N THR A 52 4.02 5.83 -5.11
CA THR A 52 3.89 6.93 -6.06
C THR A 52 5.16 7.06 -6.89
N THR A 53 5.01 7.35 -8.18
CA THR A 53 6.12 7.65 -9.07
C THR A 53 5.66 8.58 -10.20
N CYS A 54 6.60 9.16 -10.94
CA CYS A 54 6.31 9.98 -12.12
C CYS A 54 5.65 9.16 -13.23
N SER A 55 4.85 9.84 -14.05
CA SER A 55 4.25 9.30 -15.28
C SER A 55 4.09 10.44 -16.30
N PRO A 56 4.30 10.20 -17.61
CA PRO A 56 4.73 8.95 -18.26
C PRO A 56 6.20 8.60 -17.99
N HIS A 57 6.70 7.49 -18.55
CA HIS A 57 8.06 6.97 -18.31
C HIS A 57 9.16 8.05 -18.43
N TRP A 58 9.03 8.97 -19.39
CA TRP A 58 10.01 10.03 -19.67
C TRP A 58 9.51 11.43 -19.28
N GLY A 59 8.56 11.54 -18.34
CA GLY A 59 7.97 12.83 -17.99
C GLY A 59 7.45 12.92 -16.55
N PRO A 60 7.50 14.10 -15.91
CA PRO A 60 6.99 14.31 -14.56
C PRO A 60 5.58 14.91 -14.53
N SER A 61 4.88 14.98 -15.69
CA SER A 61 3.60 15.71 -15.83
C SER A 61 2.44 15.08 -15.06
N GLY A 62 2.52 13.79 -14.77
CA GLY A 62 1.55 13.05 -13.97
C GLY A 62 2.22 12.15 -12.92
N ARG A 63 1.38 11.42 -12.21
CA ARG A 63 1.78 10.43 -11.20
C ARG A 63 1.11 9.10 -11.47
N PHE A 64 1.88 8.03 -11.43
CA PHE A 64 1.37 6.66 -11.37
C PHE A 64 1.32 6.22 -9.91
N ILE A 65 0.15 5.78 -9.48
CA ILE A 65 -0.17 5.44 -8.09
C ILE A 65 -0.52 3.95 -8.03
N VAL A 66 0.02 3.26 -7.03
CA VAL A 66 -0.35 1.88 -6.69
C VAL A 66 -0.93 1.88 -5.28
N PHE A 67 -2.13 1.31 -5.13
CA PHE A 67 -2.79 1.13 -3.84
C PHE A 67 -2.75 -0.33 -3.43
N GLY A 68 -2.48 -0.61 -2.15
CA GLY A 68 -2.60 -1.95 -1.59
C GLY A 68 -3.03 -1.96 -0.13
N HIS A 69 -3.36 -3.14 0.38
CA HIS A 69 -3.75 -3.37 1.77
C HIS A 69 -2.90 -4.46 2.40
N LEU A 70 -2.66 -4.36 3.71
CA LEU A 70 -1.87 -5.32 4.48
C LEU A 70 -2.61 -6.65 4.58
N VAL A 71 -1.89 -7.76 4.35
CA VAL A 71 -2.40 -9.12 4.49
C VAL A 71 -1.65 -9.95 5.53
N ALA A 72 -0.37 -9.64 5.81
CA ALA A 72 0.43 -10.38 6.78
C ALA A 72 1.51 -9.54 7.46
N VAL A 73 1.86 -9.94 8.69
CA VAL A 73 2.92 -9.37 9.52
C VAL A 73 3.78 -10.50 10.10
N TRP A 74 5.10 -10.33 10.09
CA TRP A 74 6.05 -11.19 10.80
C TRP A 74 6.85 -10.32 11.76
N ALA A 75 6.66 -10.47 13.06
CA ALA A 75 7.46 -9.76 14.06
C ALA A 75 8.91 -10.28 14.05
N ARG A 76 9.88 -9.39 14.28
CA ARG A 76 11.28 -9.76 14.39
C ARG A 76 11.48 -10.74 15.55
N GLY A 77 12.11 -11.88 15.27
CA GLY A 77 12.31 -12.96 16.24
C GLY A 77 11.09 -13.86 16.47
N GLY A 78 9.95 -13.56 15.83
CA GLY A 78 8.78 -14.43 15.82
C GLY A 78 8.89 -15.49 14.72
N THR A 79 8.45 -16.71 15.01
CA THR A 79 8.47 -17.83 14.07
C THR A 79 7.20 -17.92 13.21
N GLY A 80 6.22 -17.03 13.40
CA GLY A 80 4.88 -17.14 12.81
C GLY A 80 4.43 -15.93 11.99
N GLU A 81 3.70 -16.22 10.90
CA GLU A 81 2.91 -15.24 10.16
C GLU A 81 1.66 -14.87 10.96
N THR A 82 1.47 -13.59 11.24
CA THR A 82 0.20 -13.07 11.75
C THR A 82 -0.60 -12.50 10.60
N SER A 83 -1.74 -13.13 10.28
CA SER A 83 -2.68 -12.55 9.31
C SER A 83 -3.14 -11.19 9.79
N ALA A 84 -3.06 -10.18 8.92
CA ALA A 84 -3.46 -8.81 9.23
C ALA A 84 -4.94 -8.71 9.62
N TYR A 85 -5.77 -9.67 9.19
CA TYR A 85 -7.19 -9.76 9.53
C TYR A 85 -7.44 -10.09 11.01
N ARG A 86 -6.48 -10.70 11.71
CA ARG A 86 -6.58 -11.01 13.16
C ARG A 86 -6.13 -9.89 14.08
N ILE A 87 -5.59 -8.79 13.53
CA ILE A 87 -5.05 -7.66 14.32
C ILE A 87 -6.14 -6.59 14.57
N ILE A 88 -7.30 -6.72 13.94
CA ILE A 88 -8.40 -5.73 13.93
C ILE A 88 -9.62 -6.19 14.74
N ALA A 89 -9.49 -7.26 15.52
CA ALA A 89 -10.54 -7.82 16.39
C ALA A 89 -10.29 -7.44 17.86
#